data_AF-A0A7S2HZU9-F1
#
_entry.id   AF-A0A7S2HZU9-F1
#
_cell.length_a   1.000
_cell.length_b   1.000
_cell.length_c   1.000
_cell.angle_alpha   90.00
_cell.angle_beta   90.00
_cell.angle_gamma   90.00
#
_symmetry.space_group_name_H-M   'P 1'
#
loop_
_entity.id
_entity.type
_entity.pdbx_description
1 polymer ?
#
loop_
_entity_poly.entity_id
_entity_poly.type
_entity_poly.pdbx_seq_one_letter_code
_entity_poly.pdbx_strand_id
1 'polypeptide(L)'
;ECSKYGSYELTHTAERALENLVRTIDPALCLNALLPFLNVDIQRQDEVSDYSVILSSVRTLCKLIERLSPQVLLGALPTMMPCLYMSINHKVVDMRKASVFVIVQMHYILGDELTPYLNKLSVAQHKL
;
A
#
# COMPACT_ATOMS: atom_id res chain seq x y z
N GLU A 1 32.10 13.95 3.34
CA GLU A 1 31.17 13.27 2.40
C GLU A 1 30.35 12.17 3.11
N CYS A 2 29.59 12.51 4.16
CA CYS A 2 28.78 11.53 4.91
C CYS A 2 27.36 12.09 5.09
N SER A 3 26.44 11.80 4.17
CA SER A 3 25.02 12.16 4.40
C SER A 3 24.03 11.37 3.54
N LYS A 4 24.38 10.96 2.31
CA LYS A 4 23.41 10.28 1.43
C LYS A 4 23.12 8.81 1.78
N TYR A 5 24.10 8.05 2.28
CA TYR A 5 23.90 6.64 2.63
C TYR A 5 23.10 6.45 3.93
N GLY A 6 23.21 7.39 4.88
CA GLY A 6 22.50 7.30 6.15
C GLY A 6 20.98 7.34 6.01
N SER A 7 20.44 8.19 5.13
CA SER A 7 18.97 8.29 4.97
C SER A 7 18.36 7.03 4.34
N TYR A 8 19.04 6.42 3.36
CA TYR A 8 18.60 5.15 2.76
C TYR A 8 18.63 4.00 3.77
N GLU A 9 19.75 3.83 4.48
CA GLU A 9 19.90 2.74 5.46
C GLU A 9 18.91 2.89 6.62
N LEU A 10 18.64 4.13 7.06
CA LEU A 10 17.62 4.43 8.07
C LEU A 10 16.22 4.06 7.57
N THR A 11 15.85 4.52 6.38
CA THR A 11 14.54 4.21 5.78
C THR A 11 14.36 2.70 5.60
N HIS A 12 15.39 2.02 5.08
CA HIS A 12 15.37 0.58 4.88
C HIS A 12 15.25 -0.20 6.21
N THR A 13 16.00 0.23 7.24
CA THR A 13 15.94 -0.39 8.56
C THR A 13 14.58 -0.17 9.22
N ALA A 14 14.02 1.04 9.09
CA ALA A 14 12.68 1.38 9.57
C ALA A 14 11.60 0.56 8.87
N GLU A 15 11.68 0.41 7.54
CA GLU A 15 10.77 -0.44 6.76
C GLU A 15 10.84 -1.90 7.24
N ARG A 16 12.04 -2.47 7.42
CA ARG A 16 12.20 -3.83 7.95
C ARG A 16 11.65 -3.98 9.37
N ALA A 17 11.84 -2.98 10.24
CA ALA A 17 11.30 -3.00 11.59
C ALA A 17 9.76 -2.97 11.56
N LEU A 18 9.18 -2.13 10.71
CA LEU A 18 7.73 -2.05 10.51
C LEU A 18 7.17 -3.37 9.98
N GLU A 19 7.82 -3.99 8.99
CA GLU A 19 7.42 -5.31 8.48
C GLU A 19 7.45 -6.39 9.56
N ASN A 20 8.46 -6.38 10.43
CA ASN A 20 8.54 -7.32 11.54
C ASN A 20 7.45 -7.08 12.57
N LEU A 21 7.15 -5.81 12.88
CA LEU A 21 6.06 -5.43 13.78
C LEU A 21 4.70 -5.87 13.23
N VAL A 22 4.47 -5.61 11.94
CA VAL A 22 3.26 -6.00 11.23
C VAL A 22 3.10 -7.52 11.12
N ARG A 23 4.15 -8.32 11.30
CA ARG A 23 4.05 -9.79 11.37
C ARG A 23 3.62 -10.31 12.74
N THR A 24 3.83 -9.55 13.81
CA THR A 24 3.60 -10.02 15.18
C THR A 24 2.32 -9.47 15.80
N ILE A 25 1.85 -8.32 15.34
CA ILE A 25 0.60 -7.70 15.82
C ILE A 25 -0.62 -8.28 15.09
N ASP A 26 -1.80 -8.16 15.70
CA ASP A 26 -3.08 -8.44 15.05
C ASP A 26 -3.23 -7.66 13.72
N PRO A 27 -3.49 -8.35 12.60
CA PRO A 27 -3.46 -7.73 11.29
C PRO A 27 -4.61 -6.72 11.07
N ALA A 28 -5.78 -6.93 11.69
CA ALA A 28 -6.89 -5.98 11.58
C ALA A 28 -6.58 -4.67 12.32
N LEU A 29 -5.96 -4.74 13.51
CA LEU A 29 -5.48 -3.57 14.23
C LEU A 29 -4.40 -2.83 13.45
N CYS A 30 -3.43 -3.54 12.88
CA CYS A 30 -2.41 -2.93 12.02
C CYS A 30 -3.04 -2.21 10.82
N LEU A 31 -4.05 -2.81 10.19
CA LEU A 31 -4.73 -2.22 9.04
C LEU A 31 -5.45 -0.92 9.42
N ASN A 32 -6.21 -0.95 10.52
CA ASN A 32 -6.92 0.22 11.04
C ASN A 32 -5.97 1.37 11.41
N ALA A 33 -4.78 1.04 11.91
CA ALA A 33 -3.76 2.04 12.20
C ALA A 33 -3.14 2.60 10.92
N LEU A 34 -2.85 1.77 9.91
CA LEU A 34 -2.09 2.15 8.71
C LEU A 34 -2.92 2.92 7.67
N LEU A 35 -4.20 2.57 7.49
CA LEU A 35 -5.05 3.13 6.43
C LEU A 35 -5.22 4.66 6.48
N PRO A 36 -5.45 5.30 7.65
CA PRO A 36 -5.56 6.75 7.74
C PRO A 36 -4.31 7.49 7.24
N PHE A 37 -3.11 6.97 7.57
CA PHE A 37 -1.84 7.57 7.12
C PHE A 37 -1.71 7.50 5.60
N LEU A 38 -1.96 6.32 5.02
CA LEU A 38 -1.91 6.14 3.57
C LEU A 38 -2.87 7.09 2.83
N ASN A 39 -4.12 7.18 3.30
CA ASN A 39 -5.12 8.04 2.66
C ASN A 39 -4.74 9.52 2.69
N VAL A 40 -4.27 10.00 3.84
CA VAL A 40 -3.90 11.41 4.01
C VAL A 40 -2.66 11.76 3.20
N ASP A 41 -1.63 10.91 3.23
CA ASP A 41 -0.35 11.24 2.63
C ASP A 41 -0.35 11.04 1.10
N ILE A 42 -1.11 10.07 0.58
CA ILE A 42 -1.26 9.88 -0.88
C ILE A 42 -2.05 11.04 -1.52
N GLN A 43 -2.95 11.68 -0.78
CA GLN A 43 -3.66 12.88 -1.26
C GLN A 43 -2.79 14.13 -1.32
N ARG A 44 -1.74 14.22 -0.48
CA ARG A 44 -0.82 15.37 -0.41
C ARG A 44 0.32 15.27 -1.43
N GLN A 45 -0.02 14.86 -2.66
CA GLN A 45 0.86 14.49 -3.77
C GLN A 45 2.03 15.45 -4.08
N ASP A 46 1.97 16.70 -3.61
CA ASP A 46 2.94 17.76 -3.90
C ASP A 46 3.72 18.29 -2.69
N GLU A 47 3.43 17.86 -1.45
CA GLU A 47 4.09 18.40 -0.23
C GLU A 47 4.95 17.39 0.54
N VAL A 48 4.81 16.08 0.28
CA VAL A 48 5.58 15.09 1.04
C VAL A 48 7.00 15.03 0.49
N SER A 49 7.91 15.74 1.16
CA SER A 49 9.34 15.78 0.88
C SER A 49 10.05 14.41 0.91
N ASP A 50 9.35 13.35 1.34
CA ASP A 50 9.86 11.98 1.39
C ASP A 50 8.76 10.96 1.00
N TYR A 51 8.45 10.86 -0.30
CA TYR A 51 7.58 9.81 -0.86
C TYR A 51 8.03 8.37 -0.48
N SER A 52 9.28 8.22 -0.03
CA SER A 52 9.88 7.00 0.49
C SER A 52 9.09 6.41 1.66
N VAL A 53 8.60 7.24 2.58
CA VAL A 53 7.81 6.80 3.75
C VAL A 53 6.46 6.21 3.30
N ILE A 54 5.78 6.90 2.38
CA ILE A 54 4.52 6.43 1.81
C ILE A 54 4.75 5.13 1.04
N LEU A 55 5.82 5.06 0.24
CA LEU A 55 6.16 3.87 -0.52
C LEU A 55 6.44 2.66 0.38
N SER A 56 7.23 2.82 1.44
CA SER A 56 7.47 1.76 2.44
C SER A 56 6.18 1.36 3.15
N SER A 57 5.26 2.30 3.38
CA SER A 57 3.94 2.01 3.96
C SER A 57 3.05 1.19 3.01
N VAL A 58 3.03 1.50 1.71
CA VAL A 58 2.30 0.71 0.70
C VAL A 58 2.91 -0.68 0.54
N ARG A 59 4.24 -0.82 0.58
CA ARG A 59 4.92 -2.13 0.57
C ARG A 59 4.59 -2.95 1.81
N THR A 60 4.56 -2.31 2.98
CA THR A 60 4.15 -2.94 4.23
C THR A 60 2.69 -3.38 4.15
N LEU A 61 1.80 -2.55 3.59
CA LEU A 61 0.40 -2.89 3.37
C LEU A 61 0.25 -4.17 2.54
N CYS A 62 1.05 -4.34 1.48
CA CYS A 62 1.07 -5.56 0.66
C CYS A 62 1.32 -6.81 1.53
N LYS A 63 2.30 -6.76 2.42
CA LYS A 63 2.65 -7.85 3.35
C LYS A 63 1.59 -8.07 4.43
N LEU A 64 0.95 -7.00 4.89
CA LEU A 64 -0.13 -7.08 5.87
C LEU A 64 -1.34 -7.81 5.30
N ILE A 65 -1.68 -7.55 4.03
CA ILE A 65 -2.84 -8.14 3.35
C ILE A 65 -2.75 -9.67 3.32
N GLU A 66 -1.56 -10.24 3.16
CA GLU A 66 -1.32 -11.70 3.22
C GLU A 66 -1.80 -12.35 4.53
N ARG A 67 -1.94 -11.57 5.61
CA ARG A 67 -2.35 -12.05 6.93
C ARG A 67 -3.82 -11.78 7.26
N LEU A 68 -4.53 -11.02 6.43
CA LEU A 68 -5.93 -10.68 6.67
C LEU A 68 -6.84 -11.83 6.27
N SER A 69 -7.92 -12.03 7.02
CA SER A 69 -9.00 -12.91 6.56
C SER A 69 -9.73 -12.25 5.37
N PRO A 70 -10.29 -13.03 4.43
CA PRO A 70 -11.06 -12.48 3.32
C PRO A 70 -12.17 -11.52 3.77
N GLN A 71 -12.88 -11.85 4.86
CA GLN A 71 -13.97 -11.02 5.40
C GLN A 71 -13.50 -9.64 5.86
N VAL A 72 -12.37 -9.59 6.58
CA VAL A 72 -11.80 -8.31 7.03
C VAL A 72 -11.31 -7.49 5.84
N LEU A 73 -10.67 -8.14 4.87
CA LEU A 73 -10.17 -7.48 3.67
C LEU A 73 -11.32 -6.90 2.82
N LEU A 74 -12.40 -7.66 2.62
CA LEU A 74 -13.62 -7.20 1.92
C LEU A 74 -14.23 -5.97 2.59
N GLY A 75 -14.32 -5.98 3.92
CA GLY A 75 -14.81 -4.84 4.69
C GLY A 75 -13.94 -3.60 4.57
N ALA A 76 -12.64 -3.76 4.32
CA ALA A 76 -11.69 -2.66 4.14
C ALA A 76 -11.62 -2.12 2.69
N LEU A 77 -12.10 -2.87 1.69
CA LEU A 77 -12.07 -2.47 0.28
C LEU A 77 -12.61 -1.06 0.00
N PRO A 78 -13.77 -0.64 0.55
CA PRO A 78 -14.32 0.69 0.26
C PRO A 78 -13.37 1.83 0.66
N THR A 79 -12.56 1.63 1.71
CA THR A 79 -11.56 2.60 2.19
C THR A 79 -10.25 2.48 1.43
N MET A 80 -9.82 1.26 1.08
CA MET A 80 -8.55 0.98 0.42
C MET A 80 -8.53 1.35 -1.06
N MET A 81 -9.62 1.07 -1.79
CA MET A 81 -9.65 1.19 -3.24
C MET A 81 -9.41 2.62 -3.76
N PRO A 82 -10.00 3.69 -3.17
CA PRO A 82 -9.70 5.07 -3.58
C PRO A 82 -8.20 5.40 -3.47
N CYS A 83 -7.57 4.96 -2.38
CA CYS A 83 -6.14 5.14 -2.13
C CYS A 83 -5.29 4.46 -3.22
N LEU A 84 -5.65 3.23 -3.58
CA LEU A 84 -4.97 2.45 -4.60
C LEU A 84 -5.15 3.05 -6.00
N TYR A 85 -6.33 3.57 -6.33
CA TYR A 85 -6.57 4.26 -7.61
C TYR A 85 -5.70 5.50 -7.77
N MET A 86 -5.55 6.29 -6.70
CA MET A 86 -4.63 7.44 -6.72
C MET A 86 -3.18 6.98 -6.88
N SER A 87 -2.80 5.91 -6.19
CA SER A 87 -1.43 5.41 -6.19
C SER A 87 -1.01 4.75 -7.51
N ILE A 88 -1.93 4.10 -8.23
CA ILE A 88 -1.68 3.60 -9.60
C ILE A 88 -1.45 4.75 -10.60
N ASN A 89 -2.06 5.91 -10.37
CA ASN A 89 -1.88 7.09 -11.22
C ASN A 89 -0.77 8.02 -10.71
N HIS A 90 0.01 7.58 -9.71
CA HIS A 90 1.02 8.42 -9.08
C HIS A 90 2.20 8.71 -10.03
N LYS A 91 2.78 9.91 -9.93
CA LYS A 91 3.92 10.36 -10.76
C LYS A 91 5.16 9.46 -10.62
N VAL A 92 5.39 8.91 -9.42
CA VAL A 92 6.52 8.00 -9.12
C VAL A 92 6.22 6.57 -9.55
N VAL A 93 7.12 5.97 -10.35
CA VAL A 93 7.01 4.60 -10.88
C VAL A 93 6.88 3.55 -9.78
N ASP A 94 7.69 3.66 -8.72
CA ASP A 94 7.71 2.65 -7.65
C ASP A 94 6.41 2.62 -6.85
N MET A 95 5.74 3.77 -6.70
CA MET A 95 4.39 3.83 -6.12
C MET A 95 3.39 3.07 -6.97
N ARG A 96 3.41 3.26 -8.29
CA ARG A 96 2.54 2.53 -9.20
C ARG A 96 2.77 1.02 -9.10
N LYS A 97 4.04 0.59 -9.11
CA LYS A 97 4.41 -0.84 -8.96
C LYS A 97 3.95 -1.43 -7.63
N ALA A 98 4.21 -0.74 -6.51
CA ALA A 98 3.81 -1.20 -5.19
C ALA A 98 2.27 -1.33 -5.08
N SER A 99 1.54 -0.40 -5.68
CA SER A 99 0.07 -0.43 -5.71
C SER A 99 -0.48 -1.59 -6.52
N VAL A 100 0.14 -1.90 -7.66
CA VAL A 100 -0.20 -3.09 -8.45
C VAL A 100 0.06 -4.36 -7.65
N PHE A 101 1.18 -4.47 -6.92
CA PHE A 101 1.42 -5.62 -6.05
C PHE A 101 0.36 -5.78 -4.96
N VAL A 102 -0.06 -4.68 -4.34
CA VAL A 102 -1.17 -4.70 -3.37
C VAL A 102 -2.44 -5.26 -4.01
N ILE A 103 -2.81 -4.79 -5.21
CA ILE A 103 -4.01 -5.26 -5.92
C ILE A 103 -3.90 -6.74 -6.30
N VAL A 104 -2.75 -7.18 -6.80
CA VAL A 104 -2.50 -8.58 -7.13
C VAL A 104 -2.63 -9.46 -5.89
N GLN A 105 -2.11 -9.00 -4.75
CA GLN A 105 -2.22 -9.73 -3.49
C GLN A 105 -3.67 -9.82 -3.00
N MET A 106 -4.44 -8.73 -3.16
CA MET A 106 -5.86 -8.74 -2.84
C MET A 106 -6.64 -9.67 -3.76
N HIS A 107 -6.34 -9.67 -5.06
CA HIS A 107 -6.95 -10.59 -6.03
C HIS A 107 -6.62 -12.04 -5.69
N TYR A 108 -5.40 -12.34 -5.25
CA TYR A 108 -5.02 -13.69 -4.85
C TYR A 108 -5.89 -14.21 -3.68
N ILE A 109 -6.27 -13.34 -2.75
CA ILE A 109 -7.07 -13.70 -1.56
C ILE A 109 -8.58 -13.71 -1.85
N LEU A 110 -9.06 -12.73 -2.60
CA LEU A 110 -10.50 -12.51 -2.81
C LEU A 110 -11.05 -13.08 -4.13
N GLY A 111 -10.18 -13.34 -5.11
CA GLY A 111 -10.56 -13.75 -6.45
C GLY A 111 -11.55 -12.76 -7.10
N ASP A 112 -12.65 -13.30 -7.62
CA ASP A 112 -13.64 -12.56 -8.39
C ASP A 112 -14.40 -11.50 -7.57
N GLU A 113 -14.37 -11.57 -6.23
CA GLU A 113 -14.99 -10.56 -5.38
C GLU A 113 -14.31 -9.18 -5.48
N LEU A 114 -13.06 -9.13 -5.99
CA LEU A 114 -12.36 -7.87 -6.24
C LEU A 114 -12.78 -7.23 -7.58
N THR A 115 -13.29 -8.01 -8.54
CA THR A 115 -13.62 -7.57 -9.90
C THR A 115 -14.51 -6.32 -9.97
N PRO A 116 -15.58 -6.17 -9.16
CA PRO A 116 -16.42 -4.96 -9.18
C PRO A 116 -15.65 -3.68 -8.85
N TYR A 117 -14.58 -3.79 -8.07
CA TYR A 117 -13.71 -2.68 -7.73
C TYR A 117 -12.65 -2.45 -8.82
N LEU A 118 -12.20 -3.48 -9.53
CA LEU A 118 -11.26 -3.29 -10.64
C LEU A 118 -11.93 -2.61 -11.83
N ASN A 119 -13.20 -2.91 -12.12
CA ASN A 119 -13.96 -2.32 -13.23
C ASN A 119 -14.05 -0.78 -13.23
N LYS A 120 -13.74 -0.12 -12.11
CA LYS A 120 -13.66 1.35 -11.99
C LYS A 120 -12.29 1.93 -12.39
N LEU A 121 -11.28 1.09 -12.59
CA LEU A 121 -10.00 1.44 -13.21
C LEU A 121 -10.21 1.67 -14.71
N SER A 122 -9.51 2.64 -15.30
CA SER A 122 -9.61 2.90 -16.74
C SER A 122 -9.18 1.68 -17.58
N VAL A 123 -9.67 1.57 -18.81
CA VAL A 123 -9.40 0.42 -19.71
C VAL A 123 -7.90 0.17 -19.95
N ALA A 124 -7.04 1.19 -19.81
CA ALA A 124 -5.57 1.04 -19.89
C ALA A 124 -4.96 0.33 -18.67
N GLN A 125 -5.63 0.35 -17.52
CA GLN A 125 -5.17 -0.24 -16.25
C GLN A 125 -5.64 -1.69 -16.07
N HIS A 126 -6.63 -2.14 -16.86
CA HIS A 126 -7.10 -3.52 -16.89
C HIS A 126 -6.18 -4.48 -17.67
N LYS A 127 -5.19 -3.97 -18.41
CA LYS A 127 -4.34 -4.75 -19.34
C LYS A 127 -2.91 -5.01 -18.85
N LEU A 128 -2.56 -4.59 -17.62
CA LEU A 128 -1.26 -4.85 -16.98
C LEU A 128 -1.36 -6.11 -16.11
#